data_AF-A0A822ES69-F1
#
_entry.id   AF-A0A822ES69-F1
#
_cell.length_a   1.000
_cell.length_b   1.000
_cell.length_c   1.000
_cell.angle_alpha   90.00
_cell.angle_beta   90.00
_cell.angle_gamma   90.00
#
_symmetry.space_group_name_H-M   'P 1'
#
loop_
_entity.id
_entity.type
_entity.pdbx_description
1 polymer ?
#
loop_
_entity_poly.entity_id
_entity_poly.type
_entity_poly.pdbx_seq_one_letter_code
_entity_poly.pdbx_strand_id
1 'polypeptide(L)'
;WEQISNQDDKNKCDYGVYRNIIVRPQWIHRIPDSSSNFRAQYPSNNNNTNNIEYDRIYTPLLLFINKRSGGQSGEKIYRKLLHLLNPRQVFLLENDQTIFNALDIYSSLSNIRLCVFGGDGTVGWVLGRLAELYPSLNNPPVSICPLGTGNDLSRVLS
;
A
#
# COMPACT_ATOMS: atom_id res chain seq x y z
N TRP A 1 -37.66 -13.03 25.27
CA TRP A 1 -36.78 -13.91 24.49
C TRP A 1 -36.21 -13.10 23.35
N GLU A 2 -34.93 -12.78 23.54
CA GLU A 2 -33.99 -11.89 22.85
C GLU A 2 -34.26 -11.54 21.38
N GLN A 3 -34.44 -10.24 21.11
CA GLN A 3 -33.90 -9.61 19.90
C GLN A 3 -32.56 -8.97 20.29
N ILE A 4 -31.52 -9.79 20.39
CA ILE A 4 -30.14 -9.30 20.33
C ILE A 4 -29.89 -9.03 18.84
N SER A 5 -30.30 -7.85 18.36
CA SER A 5 -29.68 -7.31 17.17
C SER A 5 -28.22 -7.05 17.53
N ASN A 6 -27.32 -7.92 17.05
CA ASN A 6 -25.89 -7.89 17.31
C ASN A 6 -25.34 -6.46 17.32
N GLN A 7 -25.04 -5.95 18.52
CA GLN A 7 -24.34 -4.68 18.74
C GLN A 7 -22.97 -4.67 18.02
N ASP A 8 -22.46 -5.84 17.63
CA ASP A 8 -21.17 -6.05 16.98
C ASP A 8 -21.10 -5.52 15.53
N ASP A 9 -22.20 -5.47 14.77
CA ASP A 9 -22.15 -4.99 13.38
C ASP A 9 -22.09 -3.46 13.27
N LYS A 10 -22.57 -2.72 14.28
CA LYS A 10 -22.48 -1.25 14.31
C LYS A 10 -21.07 -0.72 14.60
N ASN A 11 -20.21 -1.55 15.21
CA ASN A 11 -18.83 -1.18 15.56
C ASN A 11 -17.79 -1.69 14.55
N LYS A 12 -18.23 -2.31 13.45
CA LYS A 12 -17.33 -2.83 12.43
C LYS A 12 -16.82 -1.71 11.54
N CYS A 13 -15.50 -1.47 11.58
CA CYS A 13 -14.85 -0.50 10.71
C CYS A 13 -15.08 -0.86 9.23
N ASP A 14 -15.70 0.05 8.48
CA ASP A 14 -15.96 -0.08 7.05
C ASP A 14 -14.81 0.47 6.18
N TYR A 15 -13.75 0.98 6.83
CA TYR A 15 -12.58 1.64 6.22
C TYR A 15 -12.91 2.93 5.44
N GLY A 16 -14.15 3.43 5.55
CA GLY A 16 -14.62 4.69 4.98
C GLY A 16 -14.33 4.86 3.49
N VAL A 17 -14.01 6.09 3.11
CA VAL A 17 -13.74 6.48 1.71
C VAL A 17 -12.49 5.80 1.11
N TYR A 18 -11.60 5.27 1.95
CA TYR A 18 -10.35 4.62 1.52
C TYR A 18 -10.44 3.09 1.46
N ARG A 19 -11.63 2.52 1.66
CA ARG A 19 -11.86 1.06 1.75
C ARG A 19 -11.34 0.22 0.58
N ASN A 20 -11.24 0.80 -0.61
CA ASN A 20 -10.76 0.09 -1.80
C ASN A 20 -9.23 0.03 -1.88
N ILE A 21 -8.52 0.98 -1.25
CA ILE A 21 -7.06 1.07 -1.30
C ILE A 21 -6.37 0.51 -0.06
N ILE A 22 -7.12 0.36 1.04
CA ILE A 22 -6.61 -0.21 2.29
C ILE A 22 -6.50 -1.73 2.18
N VAL A 23 -5.29 -2.24 2.39
CA VAL A 23 -5.06 -3.65 2.68
C VAL A 23 -5.52 -3.88 4.11
N ARG A 24 -6.59 -4.65 4.24
CA ARG A 24 -7.18 -4.93 5.53
C ARG A 24 -6.23 -5.78 6.38
N PRO A 25 -6.14 -5.58 7.71
CA PRO A 25 -5.29 -6.39 8.57
C PRO A 25 -5.58 -7.90 8.43
N GLN A 26 -6.84 -8.27 8.16
CA GLN A 26 -7.25 -9.67 7.97
C GLN A 26 -6.67 -10.32 6.71
N TRP A 27 -6.11 -9.55 5.78
CA TRP A 27 -5.48 -10.06 4.56
C TRP A 27 -4.00 -10.38 4.77
N ILE A 28 -3.40 -9.94 5.89
CA ILE A 28 -1.96 -10.08 6.13
C ILE A 28 -1.73 -11.25 7.06
N HIS A 29 -1.11 -12.30 6.52
CA HIS A 29 -0.79 -13.53 7.23
C HIS A 29 0.71 -13.60 7.50
N ARG A 30 1.09 -14.14 8.66
CA ARG A 30 2.49 -14.44 8.95
C ARG A 30 2.88 -15.73 8.25
N ILE A 31 3.98 -15.70 7.49
CA ILE A 31 4.59 -16.88 6.85
C ILE A 31 6.06 -16.95 7.31
N PRO A 32 6.37 -17.76 8.34
CA PRO A 32 7.70 -17.80 8.95
C PRO A 32 8.86 -18.12 7.99
N ASP A 33 8.58 -18.89 6.93
CA ASP A 33 9.61 -19.34 5.97
C ASP A 33 9.75 -18.40 4.76
N SER A 34 9.02 -17.27 4.74
CA SER A 34 9.13 -16.26 3.67
C SER A 34 10.16 -15.20 4.03
N SER A 35 10.83 -14.64 3.01
CA SER A 35 11.86 -13.61 3.18
C SER A 35 11.37 -12.38 3.97
N SER A 36 10.09 -12.05 3.80
CA SER A 36 9.43 -10.92 4.44
C SER A 36 8.67 -11.27 5.73
N ASN A 37 8.59 -12.54 6.12
CA ASN A 37 7.76 -13.09 7.20
C ASN A 37 6.24 -12.91 7.05
N PHE A 38 5.75 -12.28 5.98
CA PHE A 38 4.34 -11.96 5.81
C PHE A 38 3.88 -12.15 4.36
N ARG A 39 2.58 -12.38 4.19
CA ARG A 39 1.91 -12.52 2.90
C ARG A 39 0.55 -11.86 2.92
N ALA A 40 0.24 -11.09 1.90
CA ALA A 40 -1.06 -10.45 1.74
C ALA A 40 -1.93 -11.24 0.76
N GLN A 41 -3.07 -11.75 1.22
CA GLN A 41 -3.99 -12.54 0.42
C GLN A 41 -5.44 -12.13 0.70
N TYR A 42 -6.27 -12.09 -0.34
CA TYR A 42 -7.70 -11.91 -0.14
C TYR A 42 -8.29 -13.09 0.65
N PRO A 43 -9.36 -12.88 1.45
CA PRO A 43 -10.00 -13.95 2.19
C PRO A 43 -10.54 -14.98 1.20
N SER A 44 -9.95 -16.17 1.20
CA SER A 44 -10.42 -17.29 0.38
C SER A 44 -11.66 -17.90 1.04
N ASN A 45 -12.72 -18.09 0.27
CA ASN A 45 -13.89 -18.84 0.70
C ASN A 45 -14.24 -19.86 -0.38
N ASN A 46 -13.61 -21.03 -0.33
CA ASN A 46 -13.75 -22.28 -1.13
C ASN A 46 -14.01 -22.23 -2.66
N ASN A 47 -14.30 -21.08 -3.27
CA ASN A 47 -14.64 -20.92 -4.67
C ASN A 47 -13.68 -19.91 -5.31
N ASN A 48 -12.93 -20.33 -6.34
CA ASN A 48 -11.97 -19.48 -7.09
C ASN A 48 -12.58 -18.19 -7.69
N THR A 49 -13.91 -18.09 -7.76
CA THR A 49 -14.64 -16.92 -8.29
C THR A 49 -14.42 -15.64 -7.50
N ASN A 50 -14.14 -15.74 -6.20
CA ASN A 50 -14.10 -14.56 -5.32
C ASN A 50 -12.87 -13.68 -5.57
N ASN A 51 -11.74 -14.24 -6.01
CA ASN A 51 -10.52 -13.45 -6.27
C ASN A 51 -10.73 -12.44 -7.39
N ILE A 52 -11.43 -12.83 -8.46
CA ILE A 52 -11.74 -11.94 -9.59
C ILE A 52 -12.62 -10.77 -9.14
N GLU A 53 -13.54 -11.00 -8.21
CA GLU A 53 -14.39 -9.94 -7.64
C GLU A 53 -13.57 -8.99 -6.76
N TYR A 54 -12.72 -9.53 -5.89
CA TYR A 54 -11.80 -8.72 -5.08
C TYR A 54 -10.89 -7.86 -5.97
N ASP A 55 -10.33 -8.44 -7.02
CA ASP A 55 -9.45 -7.73 -7.97
C ASP A 55 -10.17 -6.57 -8.68
N ARG A 56 -11.51 -6.67 -8.88
CA ARG A 56 -12.31 -5.60 -9.50
C ARG A 56 -12.67 -4.48 -8.53
N ILE A 57 -12.84 -4.80 -7.25
CA ILE A 57 -13.31 -3.85 -6.23
C ILE A 57 -12.13 -3.12 -5.57
N TYR A 58 -11.05 -3.84 -5.30
CA TYR A 58 -9.94 -3.35 -4.51
C TYR A 58 -8.73 -3.04 -5.38
N THR A 59 -8.01 -2.00 -4.99
CA THR A 59 -6.82 -1.52 -5.68
C THR A 59 -5.78 -1.12 -4.63
N PRO A 60 -5.15 -2.12 -3.98
CA PRO A 60 -4.25 -1.88 -2.84
C PRO A 60 -3.16 -0.86 -3.15
N LEU A 61 -3.01 0.15 -2.29
CA LEU A 61 -1.99 1.19 -2.44
C LEU A 61 -0.82 0.93 -1.49
N LEU A 62 0.39 0.80 -2.03
CA LEU A 62 1.63 0.76 -1.24
C LEU A 62 2.35 2.09 -1.37
N LEU A 63 2.77 2.66 -0.24
CA LEU A 63 3.46 3.95 -0.22
C LEU A 63 4.91 3.74 0.19
N PHE A 64 5.82 4.28 -0.60
CA PHE A 64 7.24 4.30 -0.36
C PHE A 64 7.68 5.72 -0.07
N ILE A 65 8.23 5.98 1.13
CA ILE A 65 8.47 7.32 1.62
C ILE A 65 9.93 7.50 1.98
N ASN A 66 10.60 8.44 1.32
CA ASN A 66 11.93 8.87 1.71
C ASN A 66 11.84 10.04 2.70
N LYS A 67 11.98 9.74 4.01
CA LYS A 67 11.93 10.73 5.10
C LYS A 67 12.98 11.84 5.00
N ARG A 68 14.07 11.64 4.25
CA ARG A 68 15.15 12.61 4.08
C ARG A 68 14.87 13.64 2.98
N SER A 69 13.87 13.41 2.13
CA SER A 69 13.47 14.35 1.07
C SER A 69 12.59 15.49 1.60
N GLY A 70 12.67 16.69 0.99
CA GLY A 70 11.67 17.75 1.18
C GLY A 70 11.72 18.54 2.49
N GLY A 71 12.91 18.76 3.07
CA GLY A 71 13.06 19.62 4.24
C GLY A 71 12.32 19.13 5.48
N GLN A 72 12.37 17.82 5.76
CA GLN A 72 11.74 17.16 6.92
C GLN A 72 10.20 17.05 6.87
N SER A 73 9.54 17.42 5.77
CA SER A 73 8.09 17.21 5.61
C SER A 73 7.70 15.73 5.47
N GLY A 74 8.63 14.87 5.04
CA GLY A 74 8.42 13.43 4.89
C GLY A 74 7.96 12.74 6.18
N GLU A 75 8.49 13.14 7.33
CA GLU A 75 8.10 12.57 8.64
C GLU A 75 6.66 12.92 9.01
N LYS A 76 6.22 14.15 8.72
CA LYS A 76 4.82 14.58 8.98
C LYS A 76 3.85 13.80 8.09
N ILE A 77 4.19 13.63 6.82
CA ILE A 77 3.38 12.87 5.86
C ILE A 77 3.34 11.39 6.23
N TYR A 78 4.48 10.80 6.57
CA TYR A 78 4.58 9.42 7.04
C TYR A 78 3.64 9.19 8.23
N ARG A 79 3.74 10.01 9.28
CA ARG A 79 2.85 9.91 10.43
C ARG A 79 1.39 10.04 10.04
N LYS A 80 1.01 10.99 9.18
CA LYS A 80 -0.38 11.13 8.73
C LYS A 80 -0.87 9.88 7.99
N LEU A 81 -0.05 9.31 7.11
CA LEU A 81 -0.41 8.12 6.34
C LEU A 81 -0.56 6.87 7.21
N LEU A 82 0.25 6.73 8.27
CA LEU A 82 0.08 5.65 9.24
C LEU A 82 -1.26 5.69 9.99
N HIS A 83 -1.89 6.87 10.12
CA HIS A 83 -3.21 7.00 10.72
C HIS A 83 -4.35 6.74 9.72
N LEU A 84 -4.11 6.95 8.44
CA LEU A 84 -5.14 6.83 7.39
C LEU A 84 -5.20 5.43 6.78
N LEU A 85 -4.08 4.74 6.74
CA LEU A 85 -3.91 3.46 6.05
C LEU A 85 -3.36 2.40 7.01
N ASN A 86 -3.36 1.14 6.58
CA ASN A 86 -2.69 0.10 7.33
C ASN A 86 -1.19 0.42 7.40
N PRO A 87 -0.56 0.45 8.59
CA PRO A 87 0.88 0.71 8.74
C PRO A 87 1.77 -0.19 7.86
N ARG A 88 1.32 -1.41 7.56
CA ARG A 88 2.04 -2.36 6.68
C ARG A 88 1.99 -2.00 5.19
N GLN A 89 1.26 -0.95 4.81
CA GLN A 89 1.26 -0.40 3.46
C GLN A 89 2.19 0.81 3.32
N VAL A 90 2.74 1.32 4.42
CA VAL A 90 3.56 2.53 4.45
C VAL A 90 5.02 2.15 4.76
N PHE A 91 5.87 2.22 3.74
CA PHE A 91 7.26 1.79 3.79
C PHE A 91 8.20 2.99 3.81
N LEU A 92 9.10 3.04 4.78
CA LEU A 92 10.22 3.98 4.77
C LEU A 92 11.32 3.46 3.84
N LEU A 93 11.64 4.23 2.81
CA LEU A 93 12.71 3.91 1.87
C LEU A 93 14.07 4.12 2.53
N GLU A 94 14.67 3.03 3.00
CA GLU A 94 16.00 3.04 3.63
C GLU A 94 17.04 2.30 2.80
N ASN A 95 16.64 1.21 2.13
CA ASN A 95 17.50 0.41 1.26
C ASN A 95 16.64 -0.41 0.27
N ASP A 96 17.30 -1.13 -0.63
CA ASP A 96 16.62 -1.96 -1.63
C ASP A 96 15.74 -3.04 -0.96
N GLN A 97 16.20 -3.62 0.15
CA GLN A 97 15.48 -4.68 0.87
C GLN A 97 14.08 -4.26 1.29
N THR A 98 13.85 -2.98 1.59
CA THR A 98 12.50 -2.45 1.85
C THR A 98 11.57 -2.67 0.65
N ILE A 99 12.06 -2.36 -0.56
CA ILE A 99 11.28 -2.49 -1.81
C ILE A 99 11.01 -3.97 -2.07
N PHE A 100 12.04 -4.82 -1.96
CA PHE A 100 11.91 -6.27 -2.09
C PHE A 100 10.89 -6.86 -1.12
N ASN A 101 11.01 -6.55 0.17
CA ASN A 101 10.11 -7.08 1.20
C ASN A 101 8.68 -6.62 0.98
N ALA A 102 8.45 -5.36 0.61
CA ALA A 102 7.12 -4.87 0.29
C ALA A 102 6.51 -5.69 -0.86
N LEU A 103 7.25 -5.86 -1.94
CA LEU A 103 6.78 -6.58 -3.12
C LEU A 103 6.56 -8.08 -2.83
N ASP A 104 7.42 -8.70 -2.02
CA ASP A 104 7.28 -10.09 -1.56
C ASP A 104 6.00 -10.29 -0.72
N ILE A 105 5.73 -9.39 0.23
CA ILE A 105 4.50 -9.46 1.04
C ILE A 105 3.28 -9.44 0.14
N TYR A 106 3.27 -8.55 -0.85
CA TYR A 106 2.08 -8.28 -1.66
C TYR A 106 1.99 -9.06 -2.96
N SER A 107 2.95 -9.90 -3.34
CA SER A 107 2.97 -10.52 -4.68
C SER A 107 1.81 -11.48 -5.01
N SER A 108 0.91 -11.80 -4.06
CA SER A 108 -0.33 -12.56 -4.32
C SER A 108 -1.55 -11.70 -4.60
N LEU A 109 -1.48 -10.38 -4.35
CA LEU A 109 -2.56 -9.48 -4.72
C LEU A 109 -2.34 -9.00 -6.15
N SER A 110 -3.43 -8.90 -6.92
CA SER A 110 -3.39 -8.22 -8.21
C SER A 110 -3.71 -6.73 -8.05
N ASN A 111 -3.59 -5.96 -9.13
CA ASN A 111 -4.00 -4.55 -9.20
C ASN A 111 -3.42 -3.65 -8.11
N ILE A 112 -2.22 -3.97 -7.62
CA ILE A 112 -1.48 -3.13 -6.67
C ILE A 112 -1.05 -1.84 -7.38
N ARG A 113 -1.12 -0.73 -6.64
CA ARG A 113 -0.59 0.57 -7.07
C ARG A 113 0.49 1.02 -6.11
N LEU A 114 1.51 1.67 -6.63
CA LEU A 114 2.63 2.17 -5.84
C LEU A 114 2.59 3.71 -5.83
N CYS A 115 2.90 4.32 -4.69
CA CYS A 115 3.07 5.75 -4.57
C CYS A 115 4.42 6.05 -3.93
N VAL A 116 5.27 6.81 -4.61
CA VAL A 116 6.60 7.17 -4.14
C VAL A 116 6.61 8.62 -3.70
N PHE A 117 6.94 8.85 -2.43
CA PHE A 117 7.12 10.17 -1.84
C PHE A 117 8.61 10.47 -1.73
N GLY A 118 9.10 11.38 -2.57
CA GLY A 118 10.51 11.75 -2.64
C GLY A 118 10.80 12.78 -3.72
N GLY A 119 12.08 13.07 -3.94
CA GLY A 119 12.53 13.82 -5.12
C GLY A 119 12.87 12.89 -6.30
N ASP A 120 13.30 13.46 -7.42
CA ASP A 120 13.56 12.72 -8.66
C ASP A 120 14.54 11.54 -8.49
N GLY A 121 15.60 11.73 -7.71
CA GLY A 121 16.56 10.65 -7.43
C GLY A 121 15.96 9.47 -6.67
N THR A 122 15.01 9.72 -5.76
CA THR A 122 14.29 8.65 -5.04
C THR A 122 13.36 7.90 -5.98
N VAL A 123 12.66 8.63 -6.84
CA VAL A 123 11.77 8.06 -7.84
C VAL A 123 12.54 7.18 -8.82
N GLY A 124 13.63 7.71 -9.39
CA GLY A 124 14.48 6.97 -10.32
C GLY A 124 15.04 5.69 -9.69
N TRP A 125 15.46 5.76 -8.43
CA TRP A 125 15.90 4.58 -7.68
C TRP A 125 14.80 3.51 -7.55
N VAL A 126 13.61 3.89 -7.07
CA VAL A 126 12.50 2.94 -6.92
C VAL A 126 12.08 2.35 -8.27
N LEU A 127 11.96 3.17 -9.31
CA LEU A 127 11.60 2.70 -10.65
C LEU A 127 12.64 1.73 -11.22
N GLY A 128 13.93 2.01 -11.02
CA GLY A 128 15.02 1.10 -11.43
C GLY A 128 14.92 -0.25 -10.73
N ARG A 129 14.72 -0.27 -9.41
CA ARG A 129 14.53 -1.51 -8.64
C ARG A 129 13.28 -2.29 -9.08
N LEU A 130 12.18 -1.59 -9.37
CA LEU A 130 10.95 -2.22 -9.87
C LEU A 130 11.15 -2.88 -11.24
N ALA A 131 11.86 -2.21 -12.15
CA ALA A 131 12.15 -2.73 -13.48
C ALA A 131 13.02 -4.00 -13.45
N GLU A 132 13.97 -4.09 -12.51
CA GLU A 132 14.77 -5.30 -12.32
C GLU A 132 13.96 -6.47 -11.75
N LEU A 133 13.00 -6.18 -10.87
CA LEU A 133 12.26 -7.22 -10.14
C LEU A 133 11.02 -7.73 -10.86
N TYR A 134 10.44 -6.89 -11.71
CA TYR A 134 9.23 -7.21 -12.48
C TYR A 134 9.47 -7.05 -13.99
N PRO A 135 10.44 -7.76 -14.59
CA PRO A 135 10.78 -7.59 -16.01
C PRO A 135 9.69 -8.08 -16.98
N SER A 136 8.75 -8.92 -16.52
CA SER A 136 7.82 -9.67 -17.37
C SER A 136 6.33 -9.49 -17.06
N LEU A 137 5.93 -8.67 -16.08
CA LEU A 137 4.53 -8.55 -15.63
C LEU A 137 4.14 -7.09 -15.38
N ASN A 138 3.07 -6.62 -16.04
CA ASN A 138 2.19 -5.49 -15.67
C ASN A 138 2.73 -4.59 -14.54
N ASN A 139 3.75 -3.78 -14.85
CA ASN A 139 4.36 -2.85 -13.90
C ASN A 139 3.25 -2.11 -13.13
N PRO A 140 3.13 -2.28 -11.80
CA PRO A 140 2.04 -1.69 -11.05
C PRO A 140 2.07 -0.18 -11.24
N PRO A 141 0.93 0.50 -11.50
CA PRO A 141 0.93 1.92 -11.75
C PRO A 141 1.64 2.67 -10.61
N VAL A 142 2.71 3.38 -10.95
CA VAL A 142 3.49 4.19 -10.01
C VAL A 142 3.04 5.64 -10.08
N SER A 143 2.64 6.19 -8.95
CA SER A 143 2.40 7.62 -8.78
C SER A 143 3.56 8.26 -8.02
N ILE A 144 3.90 9.49 -8.38
CA ILE A 144 5.00 10.25 -7.77
C ILE A 144 4.38 11.42 -7.00
N CYS A 145 4.73 11.53 -5.73
CA CYS A 145 4.33 12.64 -4.87
C CYS A 145 5.59 13.41 -4.45
N PRO A 146 5.88 14.59 -5.04
CA PRO A 146 7.08 15.34 -4.72
C PRO A 146 7.05 15.80 -3.25
N LEU A 147 8.03 15.34 -2.47
CA LEU A 147 8.30 15.87 -1.14
C LEU A 147 9.23 17.08 -1.30
N GLY A 148 8.67 18.27 -1.50
CA GLY A 148 9.43 19.52 -1.68
C GLY A 148 8.55 20.76 -1.53
N THR A 149 9.16 21.94 -1.28
CA THR A 149 8.49 23.24 -1.16
C THR A 149 7.91 23.78 -2.48
N GLY A 150 8.22 23.15 -3.61
CA GLY A 150 7.64 23.41 -4.92
C GLY A 150 6.63 22.33 -5.29
N ASN A 151 5.46 22.32 -4.64
CA ASN A 151 4.35 21.48 -5.07
C ASN A 151 3.55 22.23 -6.15
N ASP A 152 4.17 22.51 -7.30
CA ASP A 152 3.50 23.15 -8.44
C ASP A 152 2.36 22.27 -9.01
N LEU A 153 2.34 20.97 -8.67
CA LEU A 153 1.22 20.08 -8.95
C LEU A 153 0.00 20.31 -8.03
N SER A 154 0.15 20.93 -6.85
CA SER A 154 -0.97 21.28 -5.98
C SER A 154 -1.66 22.61 -6.31
N ARG A 155 -1.10 23.40 -7.24
CA ARG A 155 -1.69 24.68 -7.71
C ARG A 155 -2.54 24.55 -8.98
N VAL A 156 -2.57 23.39 -9.63
CA VAL A 156 -3.32 23.17 -10.88
C VAL A 156 -4.73 22.57 -10.64
N LEU A 157 -5.10 22.31 -9.38
CA LEU A 157 -6.44 21.83 -8.99
C LEU A 157 -7.16 22.76 -7.99
N SER A 158 -6.80 24.05 -7.94
CA SER A 158 -7.59 25.08 -7.24
C SER A 158 -8.49 25.83 -8.20
#